data_AF-A0A9W6W9G7-F1
#
_entry.id   AF-A0A9W6W9G7-F1
#
_cell.length_a   1.000
_cell.length_b   1.000
_cell.length_c   1.000
_cell.angle_alpha   90.00
_cell.angle_beta   90.00
_cell.angle_gamma   90.00
#
_symmetry.space_group_name_H-M   'P 1'
#
loop_
_entity.id
_entity.type
_entity.pdbx_description
1 polymer ?
#
loop_
_entity_poly.entity_id
_entity_poly.type
_entity_poly.pdbx_seq_one_letter_code
_entity_poly.pdbx_strand_id
1 'polypeptide(L)'
;MTSYRIPAGAELSVRVDDGVWQTVRLPAGETTAKELAEILSDLDGVRGEVRDDALALVSDGVGETALLRVAGSGAAALGLAQDSYAEGLGPGSARLTGHHEGPFSLPRGASMTVHVDGLARKVAFGEATERTAGEVSAAINARLRRVVARPTADGRVQLTSPTTGVGSRLSVTAPADAAPDAAAVLGFTGDAAHAEPYRTLPARMVCRPAADTAVVENLTSAPIELQLPTGRLMLPARGRLVLARDTAADALLQRLAAQGAVRMSPERNT
;
A
#
# COMPACT_ATOMS: atom_id res chain seq x y z
N MET A 1 18.60 -19.74 -1.15
CA MET A 1 17.33 -19.56 -0.40
C MET A 1 17.59 -18.80 0.88
N THR A 2 16.98 -17.62 1.02
CA THR A 2 17.25 -16.69 2.12
C THR A 2 16.38 -16.99 3.34
N SER A 3 16.98 -16.99 4.53
CA SER A 3 16.31 -17.13 5.83
C SER A 3 16.28 -15.80 6.57
N TYR A 4 15.20 -15.54 7.30
CA TYR A 4 14.96 -14.37 8.12
C TYR A 4 14.92 -14.78 9.59
N ARG A 5 15.55 -13.99 10.46
CA ARG A 5 15.49 -14.20 11.90
C ARG A 5 14.46 -13.26 12.50
N ILE A 6 13.31 -13.80 12.86
CA ILE A 6 12.17 -13.04 13.35
C ILE A 6 12.13 -13.07 14.89
N PRO A 7 12.13 -11.91 15.57
CA PRO A 7 11.97 -11.85 17.01
C PRO A 7 10.63 -12.41 17.49
N ALA A 8 10.60 -12.92 18.72
CA ALA A 8 9.35 -13.33 19.34
C ALA A 8 8.39 -12.14 19.46
N GLY A 9 7.15 -12.32 18.98
CA GLY A 9 6.13 -11.27 19.01
C GLY A 9 6.31 -10.17 17.96
N ALA A 10 7.15 -10.36 16.94
CA ALA A 10 7.26 -9.44 15.83
C ALA A 10 5.91 -9.29 15.08
N GLU A 11 5.52 -8.05 14.85
CA GLU A 11 4.30 -7.69 14.11
C GLU A 11 4.67 -6.83 12.90
N LEU A 12 4.12 -7.17 11.75
CA LEU A 12 4.25 -6.39 10.54
C LEU A 12 2.89 -5.76 10.23
N SER A 13 2.87 -4.43 10.12
CA SER A 13 1.69 -3.70 9.64
C SER A 13 1.96 -3.29 8.20
N VAL A 14 1.02 -3.61 7.31
CA VAL A 14 1.10 -3.26 5.88
C VAL A 14 -0.14 -2.48 5.49
N ARG A 15 0.05 -1.44 4.67
CA ARG A 15 -1.03 -0.69 4.03
C ARG A 15 -0.74 -0.59 2.54
N VAL A 16 -1.73 -0.89 1.72
CA VAL A 16 -1.69 -0.70 0.27
C VAL A 16 -2.60 0.45 -0.08
N ASP A 17 -2.08 1.41 -0.85
CA ASP A 17 -2.78 2.62 -1.26
C ASP A 17 -3.41 3.34 -0.05
N ASP A 18 -4.70 3.66 -0.15
CA ASP A 18 -5.51 4.27 0.90
C ASP A 18 -6.34 3.27 1.70
N GLY A 19 -5.98 1.99 1.61
CA GLY A 19 -6.56 0.93 2.40
C GLY A 19 -6.29 1.06 3.90
N VAL A 20 -6.96 0.22 4.68
CA VAL A 20 -6.73 0.11 6.12
C VAL A 20 -5.38 -0.55 6.42
N TRP A 21 -4.77 -0.21 7.55
CA TRP A 21 -3.62 -0.94 8.05
C TRP A 21 -4.01 -2.36 8.42
N GLN A 22 -3.27 -3.34 7.89
CA GLN A 22 -3.42 -4.75 8.20
C GLN A 22 -2.21 -5.22 8.97
N THR A 23 -2.41 -5.79 10.15
CA THR A 23 -1.32 -6.26 11.01
C THR A 23 -1.29 -7.78 11.03
N VAL A 24 -0.13 -8.36 10.79
CA VAL A 24 0.12 -9.80 10.86
C VAL A 24 1.27 -10.09 11.83
N ARG A 25 1.10 -11.14 12.61
CA ARG A 25 2.14 -11.63 13.51
C ARG A 25 3.07 -12.57 12.76
N LEU A 26 4.36 -12.27 12.77
CA LEU A 26 5.35 -13.09 12.08
C LEU A 26 5.74 -14.29 12.96
N PRO A 27 6.04 -15.46 12.37
CA PRO A 27 6.49 -16.63 13.12
C PRO A 27 7.87 -16.36 13.71
N ALA A 28 8.02 -16.57 15.02
CA ALA A 28 9.29 -16.35 15.70
C ALA A 28 10.34 -17.39 15.28
N GLY A 29 11.62 -17.00 15.27
CA GLY A 29 12.73 -17.89 14.94
C GLY A 29 13.24 -17.69 13.52
N GLU A 30 13.82 -18.74 12.95
CA GLU A 30 14.29 -18.71 11.57
C GLU A 30 13.15 -19.08 10.63
N THR A 31 12.86 -18.24 9.64
CA THR A 31 11.77 -18.42 8.68
C THR A 31 12.26 -18.11 7.29
N THR A 32 11.88 -18.94 6.32
CA THR A 32 12.36 -18.81 4.95
C THR A 32 11.61 -17.71 4.19
N ALA A 33 12.23 -17.15 3.14
CA ALA A 33 11.57 -16.18 2.26
C ALA A 33 10.22 -16.68 1.71
N LYS A 34 10.13 -17.98 1.42
CA LYS A 34 8.94 -18.62 0.86
C LYS A 34 7.81 -18.68 1.89
N GLU A 35 8.08 -19.12 3.11
CA GLU A 35 7.08 -19.18 4.18
C GLU A 35 6.53 -17.79 4.51
N LEU A 36 7.41 -16.77 4.57
CA LEU A 36 6.96 -15.39 4.76
C LEU A 36 6.15 -14.88 3.58
N ALA A 37 6.51 -15.23 2.34
CA ALA A 37 5.75 -14.86 1.15
C ALA A 37 4.34 -15.44 1.18
N GLU A 38 4.18 -16.69 1.61
CA GLU A 38 2.88 -17.35 1.79
C GLU A 38 2.04 -16.63 2.85
N ILE A 39 2.60 -16.39 4.05
CA ILE A 39 1.91 -15.69 5.15
C ILE A 39 1.46 -14.28 4.75
N LEU A 40 2.32 -13.53 4.04
CA LEU A 40 2.05 -12.14 3.69
C LEU A 40 1.13 -12.00 2.47
N SER A 41 0.92 -13.08 1.71
CA SER A 41 -0.04 -13.11 0.61
C SER A 41 -1.50 -13.22 1.08
N ASP A 42 -1.73 -13.50 2.37
CA ASP A 42 -3.07 -13.48 2.97
C ASP A 42 -3.57 -12.04 3.26
N LEU A 43 -2.69 -11.03 3.14
CA LEU A 43 -3.05 -9.62 3.33
C LEU A 43 -3.72 -9.06 2.08
N ASP A 44 -4.81 -8.31 2.26
CA ASP A 44 -5.57 -7.74 1.15
C ASP A 44 -4.73 -6.73 0.34
N GLY A 45 -4.64 -6.95 -0.97
CA GLY A 45 -3.92 -6.10 -1.91
C GLY A 45 -2.40 -6.27 -1.91
N VAL A 46 -1.86 -7.22 -1.15
CA VAL A 46 -0.42 -7.53 -1.09
C VAL A 46 -0.18 -8.95 -1.62
N ARG A 47 0.86 -9.10 -2.42
CA ARG A 47 1.40 -10.41 -2.80
C ARG A 47 2.81 -10.54 -2.27
N GLY A 48 3.06 -11.62 -1.53
CA GLY A 48 4.41 -12.07 -1.21
C GLY A 48 4.99 -12.87 -2.36
N GLU A 49 6.19 -12.52 -2.82
CA GLU A 49 6.93 -13.25 -3.85
C GLU A 49 8.35 -13.54 -3.38
N VAL A 50 8.99 -14.59 -3.91
CA VAL A 50 10.44 -14.79 -3.77
C VAL A 50 11.11 -14.35 -5.06
N ARG A 51 12.01 -13.37 -4.97
CA ARG A 51 12.76 -12.83 -6.10
C ARG A 51 14.23 -12.72 -5.74
N ASP A 52 15.09 -13.27 -6.60
CA ASP A 52 16.54 -13.29 -6.38
C ASP A 52 16.88 -13.84 -4.98
N ASP A 53 16.22 -14.95 -4.62
CA ASP A 53 16.27 -15.59 -3.30
C ASP A 53 15.73 -14.77 -2.10
N ALA A 54 15.30 -13.53 -2.28
CA ALA A 54 14.78 -12.66 -1.23
C ALA A 54 13.24 -12.56 -1.26
N LEU A 55 12.62 -12.27 -0.11
CA LEU A 55 11.20 -11.91 -0.03
C LEU A 55 10.97 -10.56 -0.73
N ALA A 56 9.94 -10.47 -1.55
CA ALA A 56 9.45 -9.23 -2.12
C ALA A 56 7.96 -9.07 -1.80
N LEU A 57 7.59 -7.91 -1.27
CA LEU A 57 6.20 -7.49 -1.11
C LEU A 57 5.79 -6.66 -2.32
N VAL A 58 4.68 -7.03 -2.93
CA VAL A 58 4.21 -6.45 -4.19
C VAL A 58 2.77 -6.02 -4.00
N SER A 59 2.43 -4.78 -4.33
CA SER A 59 1.03 -4.37 -4.38
C SER A 59 0.32 -5.07 -5.56
N ASP A 60 -0.94 -5.45 -5.38
CA ASP A 60 -1.76 -5.90 -6.52
C ASP A 60 -2.05 -4.75 -7.50
N GLY A 61 -2.13 -3.52 -6.99
CA GLY A 61 -2.18 -2.30 -7.79
C GLY A 61 -0.87 -2.06 -8.55
N VAL A 62 -0.96 -1.40 -9.70
CA VAL A 62 0.19 -0.99 -10.50
C VAL A 62 0.14 0.49 -10.87
N GLY A 63 1.28 1.00 -11.32
CA GLY A 63 1.47 2.39 -11.72
C GLY A 63 1.79 3.32 -10.55
N GLU A 64 1.95 4.61 -10.84
CA GLU A 64 2.41 5.66 -9.91
C GLU A 64 1.45 5.88 -8.73
N THR A 65 0.19 5.50 -8.90
CA THR A 65 -0.79 5.55 -7.82
C THR A 65 -0.67 4.37 -6.87
N ALA A 66 0.02 3.29 -7.25
CA ALA A 66 0.22 2.14 -6.40
C ALA A 66 1.22 2.51 -5.29
N LEU A 67 0.78 2.40 -4.05
CA LEU A 67 1.61 2.67 -2.88
C LEU A 67 1.59 1.44 -1.96
N LEU A 68 2.76 1.02 -1.48
CA LEU A 68 2.90 -0.02 -0.48
C LEU A 68 3.65 0.56 0.72
N ARG A 69 3.05 0.55 1.90
CA ARG A 69 3.65 1.04 3.15
C ARG A 69 3.78 -0.10 4.15
N VAL A 70 4.89 -0.13 4.87
CA VAL A 70 5.21 -1.14 5.87
C VAL A 70 5.68 -0.47 7.15
N ALA A 71 5.16 -0.93 8.28
CA ALA A 71 5.49 -0.48 9.62
C ALA A 71 5.50 -1.66 10.61
N GLY A 72 5.78 -1.38 11.88
CA GLY A 72 5.74 -2.36 12.97
C GLY A 72 7.12 -2.91 13.37
N SER A 73 7.12 -3.73 14.42
CA SER A 73 8.34 -4.30 15.02
C SER A 73 9.01 -5.36 14.14
N GLY A 74 8.24 -6.02 13.27
CA GLY A 74 8.74 -7.01 12.32
C GLY A 74 9.44 -6.42 11.09
N ALA A 75 9.26 -5.11 10.80
CA ALA A 75 9.86 -4.48 9.62
C ALA A 75 11.40 -4.59 9.62
N ALA A 76 12.04 -4.36 10.77
CA ALA A 76 13.49 -4.47 10.92
C ALA A 76 14.00 -5.90 10.66
N ALA A 77 13.25 -6.92 11.10
CA ALA A 77 13.61 -8.32 10.86
C ALA A 77 13.58 -8.69 9.36
N LEU A 78 12.81 -7.95 8.57
CA LEU A 78 12.74 -8.04 7.11
C LEU A 78 13.72 -7.09 6.39
N GLY A 79 14.59 -6.39 7.15
CA GLY A 79 15.55 -5.40 6.65
C GLY A 79 14.91 -4.14 6.09
N LEU A 80 13.72 -3.80 6.56
CA LEU A 80 13.00 -2.58 6.19
C LEU A 80 13.17 -1.53 7.28
N ALA A 81 13.26 -0.26 6.88
CA ALA A 81 13.19 0.84 7.82
C ALA A 81 11.77 0.95 8.40
N GLN A 82 11.63 1.59 9.57
CA GLN A 82 10.29 1.95 10.07
C GLN A 82 9.60 2.89 9.08
N ASP A 83 8.32 2.66 8.85
CA ASP A 83 7.48 3.42 7.90
C ASP A 83 8.02 3.44 6.46
N SER A 84 8.70 2.36 6.04
CA SER A 84 9.15 2.20 4.66
C SER A 84 7.97 2.24 3.69
N TYR A 85 8.18 2.81 2.50
CA TYR A 85 7.21 2.76 1.43
C TYR A 85 7.87 2.46 0.08
N ALA A 86 7.07 1.95 -0.84
CA ALA A 86 7.41 1.77 -2.24
C ALA A 86 6.27 2.29 -3.11
N GLU A 87 6.61 2.86 -4.25
CA GLU A 87 5.66 3.34 -5.26
C GLU A 87 5.78 2.48 -6.52
N GLY A 88 4.65 2.28 -7.20
CA GLY A 88 4.66 1.68 -8.53
C GLY A 88 5.20 2.65 -9.58
N LEU A 89 5.47 2.13 -10.78
CA LEU A 89 5.99 2.94 -11.89
C LEU A 89 5.05 2.88 -13.08
N GLY A 90 4.94 3.98 -13.82
CA GLY A 90 4.08 4.09 -15.00
C GLY A 90 2.62 4.44 -14.67
N PRO A 91 1.73 4.51 -15.65
CA PRO A 91 0.35 4.95 -15.45
C PRO A 91 -0.44 3.96 -14.60
N GLY A 92 -1.22 4.46 -13.64
CA GLY A 92 -2.02 3.64 -12.76
C GLY A 92 -3.22 2.97 -13.43
N SER A 93 -3.94 2.16 -12.67
CA SER A 93 -5.36 1.99 -12.92
C SER A 93 -6.08 3.32 -12.73
N ALA A 94 -7.12 3.59 -13.51
CA ALA A 94 -8.06 4.66 -13.21
C ALA A 94 -8.63 4.45 -11.81
N ARG A 95 -8.60 5.50 -10.99
CA ARG A 95 -9.15 5.52 -9.62
C ARG A 95 -10.13 6.68 -9.48
N LEU A 96 -11.25 6.42 -8.82
CA LEU A 96 -12.26 7.41 -8.50
C LEU A 96 -12.68 7.24 -7.04
N THR A 97 -12.49 8.27 -6.21
CA THR A 97 -12.87 8.24 -4.78
C THR A 97 -14.04 9.19 -4.55
N GLY A 98 -15.08 8.73 -3.85
CA GLY A 98 -16.23 9.56 -3.50
C GLY A 98 -15.85 10.68 -2.53
N HIS A 99 -16.48 11.84 -2.66
CA HIS A 99 -16.17 13.00 -1.83
C HIS A 99 -16.77 12.94 -0.41
N HIS A 100 -17.74 12.07 -0.16
CA HIS A 100 -18.41 11.97 1.14
C HIS A 100 -17.90 10.78 1.94
N GLU A 101 -17.77 10.98 3.25
CA GLU A 101 -17.43 9.95 4.24
C GLU A 101 -18.72 9.31 4.77
N GLY A 102 -18.69 8.00 5.02
CA GLY A 102 -19.83 7.25 5.56
C GLY A 102 -20.02 7.45 7.07
N PRO A 103 -21.15 6.98 7.63
CA PRO A 103 -22.21 6.21 6.96
C PRO A 103 -23.04 7.06 5.98
N PHE A 104 -23.51 6.41 4.92
CA PHE A 104 -24.23 7.03 3.82
C PHE A 104 -25.74 6.87 3.97
N SER A 105 -26.47 7.98 3.95
CA SER A 105 -27.94 8.00 3.93
C SER A 105 -28.46 7.80 2.51
N LEU A 106 -28.51 6.55 2.03
CA LEU A 106 -28.99 6.20 0.69
C LEU A 106 -30.52 6.05 0.69
N PRO A 107 -31.28 6.85 -0.09
CA PRO A 107 -32.73 6.68 -0.17
C PRO A 107 -33.15 5.28 -0.62
N ARG A 108 -34.34 4.84 -0.23
CA ARG A 108 -34.92 3.56 -0.69
C ARG A 108 -34.95 3.51 -2.22
N GLY A 109 -34.43 2.42 -2.78
CA GLY A 109 -34.34 2.22 -4.22
C GLY A 109 -33.26 3.05 -4.92
N ALA A 110 -32.40 3.75 -4.18
CA ALA A 110 -31.30 4.50 -4.77
C ALA A 110 -30.43 3.61 -5.65
N SER A 111 -30.02 4.16 -6.79
CA SER A 111 -29.18 3.45 -7.74
C SER A 111 -28.22 4.38 -8.46
N MET A 112 -27.21 3.80 -9.08
CA MET A 112 -26.25 4.50 -9.95
C MET A 112 -25.77 3.55 -11.04
N THR A 113 -25.12 4.09 -12.08
CA THR A 113 -24.45 3.27 -13.09
C THR A 113 -22.94 3.47 -12.98
N VAL A 114 -22.21 2.37 -12.81
CA VAL A 114 -20.75 2.36 -12.81
C VAL A 114 -20.26 1.90 -14.17
N HIS A 115 -19.40 2.70 -14.81
CA HIS A 115 -18.73 2.38 -16.06
C HIS A 115 -17.29 1.97 -15.73
N VAL A 116 -16.92 0.76 -16.10
CA VAL A 116 -15.58 0.21 -15.89
C VAL A 116 -15.06 -0.29 -17.23
N ASP A 117 -14.03 0.36 -17.75
CA ASP A 117 -13.34 -0.03 -18.98
C ASP A 117 -14.30 -0.19 -20.17
N GLY A 118 -15.27 0.72 -20.27
CA GLY A 118 -16.31 0.73 -21.31
C GLY A 118 -17.54 -0.16 -21.02
N LEU A 119 -17.55 -0.91 -19.92
CA LEU A 119 -18.71 -1.71 -19.50
C LEU A 119 -19.54 -0.97 -18.44
N ALA A 120 -20.81 -0.75 -18.73
CA ALA A 120 -21.77 -0.15 -17.79
C ALA A 120 -22.51 -1.22 -16.96
N ARG A 121 -22.63 -0.98 -15.65
CA ARG A 121 -23.42 -1.80 -14.72
C ARG A 121 -24.25 -0.93 -13.79
N LYS A 122 -25.56 -1.20 -13.73
CA LYS A 122 -26.46 -0.59 -12.75
C LYS A 122 -26.26 -1.25 -11.39
N VAL A 123 -26.03 -0.44 -10.36
CA VAL A 123 -25.95 -0.83 -8.96
C VAL A 123 -27.16 -0.26 -8.24
N ALA A 124 -27.94 -1.11 -7.59
CA ALA A 124 -29.10 -0.72 -6.79
C ALA A 124 -28.87 -1.11 -5.33
N PHE A 125 -29.15 -0.20 -4.40
CA PHE A 125 -28.87 -0.35 -2.97
C PHE A 125 -30.07 -0.83 -2.15
N GLY A 126 -31.20 -1.11 -2.79
CA GLY A 126 -32.37 -1.75 -2.16
C GLY A 126 -33.01 -0.88 -1.08
N GLU A 127 -33.35 -1.50 0.05
CA GLU A 127 -34.26 -0.97 1.07
C GLU A 127 -33.57 -0.31 2.28
N ALA A 128 -32.30 -0.63 2.53
CA ALA A 128 -31.57 -0.09 3.66
C ALA A 128 -31.19 1.37 3.42
N THR A 129 -31.54 2.25 4.36
CA THR A 129 -31.38 3.70 4.23
C THR A 129 -30.06 4.24 4.74
N GLU A 130 -29.35 3.49 5.58
CA GLU A 130 -28.04 3.85 6.10
C GLU A 130 -27.07 2.71 5.80
N ARG A 131 -25.91 3.02 5.21
CA ARG A 131 -24.90 2.03 4.85
C ARG A 131 -23.50 2.53 5.12
N THR A 132 -22.66 1.67 5.64
CA THR A 132 -21.21 1.90 5.75
C THR A 132 -20.53 1.85 4.38
N ALA A 133 -19.31 2.40 4.26
CA ALA A 133 -18.51 2.28 3.04
C ALA A 133 -18.22 0.83 2.65
N GLY A 134 -18.06 -0.07 3.64
CA GLY A 134 -17.89 -1.50 3.41
C GLY A 134 -19.13 -2.12 2.75
N GLU A 135 -20.32 -1.82 3.26
CA GLU A 135 -21.58 -2.33 2.70
C GLU A 135 -21.88 -1.78 1.30
N VAL A 136 -21.56 -0.51 1.06
CA VAL A 136 -21.67 0.11 -0.27
C VAL A 136 -20.70 -0.55 -1.25
N SER A 137 -19.43 -0.72 -0.86
CA SER A 137 -18.40 -1.37 -1.69
C SER A 137 -18.79 -2.81 -2.03
N ALA A 138 -19.28 -3.57 -1.05
CA ALA A 138 -19.77 -4.94 -1.24
C ALA A 138 -20.96 -4.97 -2.22
N ALA A 139 -21.93 -4.05 -2.10
CA ALA A 139 -23.07 -3.96 -3.01
C ALA A 139 -22.66 -3.63 -4.46
N ILE A 140 -21.65 -2.76 -4.65
CA ILE A 140 -21.08 -2.46 -5.97
C ILE A 140 -20.39 -3.70 -6.56
N ASN A 141 -19.51 -4.34 -5.78
CA ASN A 141 -18.75 -5.52 -6.22
C ASN A 141 -19.67 -6.71 -6.54
N ALA A 142 -20.80 -6.87 -5.84
CA ALA A 142 -21.78 -7.92 -6.14
C ALA A 142 -22.42 -7.79 -7.55
N ARG A 143 -22.33 -6.62 -8.20
CA ARG A 143 -22.84 -6.37 -9.56
C ARG A 143 -21.76 -6.40 -10.64
N LEU A 144 -20.49 -6.40 -10.24
CA LEU A 144 -19.34 -6.39 -11.13
C LEU A 144 -18.71 -7.78 -11.16
N ARG A 145 -18.01 -8.11 -12.25
CA ARG A 145 -17.33 -9.42 -12.39
C ARG A 145 -16.02 -9.50 -11.61
N ARG A 146 -15.50 -8.35 -11.19
CA ARG A 146 -14.22 -8.19 -10.50
C ARG A 146 -14.44 -7.24 -9.33
N VAL A 147 -13.56 -7.31 -8.34
CA VAL A 147 -13.51 -6.36 -7.24
C VAL A 147 -13.03 -5.02 -7.81
N VAL A 148 -13.89 -4.01 -7.73
CA VAL A 148 -13.64 -2.64 -8.24
C VAL A 148 -13.78 -1.64 -7.12
N ALA A 149 -14.69 -1.85 -6.18
CA ALA A 149 -14.94 -0.95 -5.06
C ALA A 149 -14.22 -1.42 -3.79
N ARG A 150 -13.65 -0.49 -3.04
CA ARG A 150 -13.10 -0.71 -1.70
C ARG A 150 -13.45 0.45 -0.78
N PRO A 151 -13.69 0.21 0.52
CA PRO A 151 -13.76 1.28 1.51
C PRO A 151 -12.34 1.83 1.76
N THR A 152 -12.22 3.15 1.89
CA THR A 152 -10.99 3.81 2.33
C THR A 152 -10.95 3.89 3.86
N ALA A 153 -9.77 4.15 4.43
CA ALA A 153 -9.58 4.25 5.88
C ALA A 153 -10.39 5.38 6.55
N ASP A 154 -10.70 6.45 5.81
CA ASP A 154 -11.53 7.59 6.23
C ASP A 154 -13.03 7.38 5.95
N GLY A 155 -13.43 6.17 5.54
CA GLY A 155 -14.85 5.84 5.38
C GLY A 155 -15.47 6.30 4.06
N ARG A 156 -14.67 6.62 3.05
CA ARG A 156 -15.15 6.87 1.67
C ARG A 156 -15.20 5.58 0.87
N VAL A 157 -15.76 5.63 -0.34
CA VAL A 157 -15.74 4.54 -1.31
C VAL A 157 -14.79 4.91 -2.43
N GLN A 158 -13.80 4.07 -2.69
CA GLN A 158 -12.90 4.17 -3.83
C GLN A 158 -13.23 3.10 -4.86
N LEU A 159 -13.27 3.49 -6.13
CA LEU A 159 -13.37 2.62 -7.29
C LEU A 159 -12.00 2.56 -7.98
N THR A 160 -11.57 1.37 -8.35
CA THR A 160 -10.32 1.13 -9.07
C THR A 160 -10.58 0.23 -10.27
N SER A 161 -10.18 0.66 -11.46
CA SER A 161 -10.32 -0.16 -12.65
C SER A 161 -9.43 -1.41 -12.53
N PRO A 162 -9.95 -2.60 -12.89
CA PRO A 162 -9.19 -3.84 -12.85
C PRO A 162 -8.24 -3.98 -14.07
N THR A 163 -8.26 -3.03 -15.00
CA THR A 163 -7.28 -2.93 -16.09
C THR A 163 -6.36 -1.74 -15.87
N THR A 164 -5.25 -1.71 -16.60
CA THR A 164 -4.19 -0.72 -16.43
C THR A 164 -3.85 -0.10 -17.79
N GLY A 165 -3.34 1.13 -17.80
CA GLY A 165 -3.02 1.87 -19.03
C GLY A 165 -4.27 2.35 -19.80
N VAL A 166 -4.19 2.44 -21.14
CA VAL A 166 -5.21 3.11 -22.00
C VAL A 166 -6.62 2.55 -21.96
N GLY A 167 -6.76 1.28 -21.60
CA GLY A 167 -8.06 0.63 -21.43
C GLY A 167 -8.73 0.98 -20.10
N SER A 168 -7.94 1.47 -19.13
CA SER A 168 -8.36 1.74 -17.78
C SER A 168 -9.17 3.03 -17.70
N ARG A 169 -10.48 2.87 -17.47
CA ARG A 169 -11.42 3.99 -17.40
C ARG A 169 -12.47 3.73 -16.33
N LEU A 170 -12.74 4.75 -15.53
CA LEU A 170 -13.84 4.74 -14.58
C LEU A 170 -14.70 5.99 -14.74
N SER A 171 -16.00 5.79 -14.70
CA SER A 171 -16.95 6.88 -14.44
C SER A 171 -18.18 6.34 -13.72
N VAL A 172 -18.82 7.22 -12.97
CA VAL A 172 -20.11 6.94 -12.32
C VAL A 172 -21.11 7.95 -12.86
N THR A 173 -22.28 7.47 -13.25
CA THR A 173 -23.37 8.33 -13.71
C THR A 173 -24.62 8.09 -12.88
N ALA A 174 -25.44 9.14 -12.79
CA ALA A 174 -26.77 9.08 -12.22
C ALA A 174 -27.61 7.95 -12.86
N PRO A 175 -28.62 7.43 -12.15
CA PRO A 175 -29.54 6.46 -12.71
C PRO A 175 -30.29 7.04 -13.91
N ALA A 176 -30.54 6.21 -14.92
CA ALA A 176 -31.30 6.61 -16.11
C ALA A 176 -32.82 6.69 -15.85
N ASP A 177 -33.29 6.07 -14.77
CA ASP A 177 -34.67 6.06 -14.31
C ASP A 177 -34.91 7.07 -13.17
N ALA A 178 -36.17 7.25 -12.77
CA ALA A 178 -36.57 8.15 -11.67
C ALA A 178 -36.13 7.66 -10.27
N ALA A 179 -35.18 6.73 -10.20
CA ALA A 179 -34.62 6.26 -8.95
C ALA A 179 -33.77 7.36 -8.30
N PRO A 180 -33.71 7.45 -6.96
CA PRO A 180 -32.82 8.37 -6.28
C PRO A 180 -31.35 8.14 -6.68
N ASP A 181 -30.61 9.24 -6.85
CA ASP A 181 -29.21 9.18 -7.31
C ASP A 181 -28.25 8.82 -6.18
N ALA A 182 -27.79 7.55 -6.18
CA ALA A 182 -26.79 7.10 -5.23
C ALA A 182 -25.41 7.74 -5.49
N ALA A 183 -25.08 8.11 -6.73
CA ALA A 183 -23.78 8.71 -7.04
C ALA A 183 -23.61 10.06 -6.35
N ALA A 184 -24.68 10.87 -6.32
CA ALA A 184 -24.71 12.14 -5.59
C ALA A 184 -24.50 11.95 -4.08
N VAL A 185 -25.18 10.96 -3.47
CA VAL A 185 -25.03 10.67 -2.03
C VAL A 185 -23.61 10.25 -1.68
N LEU A 186 -22.97 9.44 -2.53
CA LEU A 186 -21.60 8.98 -2.34
C LEU A 186 -20.55 10.04 -2.73
N GLY A 187 -20.97 11.15 -3.35
CA GLY A 187 -20.07 12.21 -3.80
C GLY A 187 -19.23 11.81 -5.02
N PHE A 188 -19.78 11.02 -5.94
CA PHE A 188 -19.15 10.68 -7.24
C PHE A 188 -19.56 11.64 -8.38
N THR A 189 -19.96 12.86 -8.06
CA THR A 189 -20.42 13.83 -9.06
C THR A 189 -19.25 14.53 -9.74
N GLY A 190 -19.11 14.37 -11.06
CA GLY A 190 -18.38 15.32 -11.90
C GLY A 190 -17.08 14.84 -12.54
N ASP A 191 -16.46 13.73 -12.12
CA ASP A 191 -15.13 13.37 -12.63
C ASP A 191 -15.07 11.96 -13.24
N ALA A 192 -14.56 11.89 -14.47
CA ALA A 192 -14.10 10.65 -15.10
C ALA A 192 -12.61 10.48 -14.83
N ALA A 193 -12.21 9.30 -14.36
CA ALA A 193 -10.80 8.96 -14.17
C ALA A 193 -10.26 8.25 -15.42
N HIS A 194 -9.13 8.74 -15.94
CA HIS A 194 -8.45 8.21 -17.13
C HIS A 194 -6.99 7.88 -16.82
N ALA A 195 -6.45 6.81 -17.40
CA ALA A 195 -5.01 6.49 -17.36
C ALA A 195 -4.41 6.36 -18.78
N GLU A 196 -3.14 6.75 -18.92
CA GLU A 196 -2.38 6.83 -20.20
C GLU A 196 -1.50 5.58 -20.50
N PRO A 197 -0.87 5.43 -21.70
CA PRO A 197 -0.36 4.13 -22.22
C PRO A 197 1.00 3.54 -21.79
N TYR A 198 1.73 4.07 -20.82
CA TYR A 198 3.08 3.56 -20.53
C TYR A 198 3.12 2.26 -19.72
N ARG A 199 4.30 1.61 -19.70
CA ARG A 199 4.53 0.34 -19.01
C ARG A 199 4.33 0.51 -17.51
N THR A 200 3.40 -0.25 -16.92
CA THR A 200 2.98 -0.13 -15.52
C THR A 200 3.61 -1.22 -14.66
N LEU A 201 4.21 -0.87 -13.54
CA LEU A 201 4.80 -1.78 -12.56
C LEU A 201 4.13 -1.58 -11.19
N PRO A 202 3.96 -2.64 -10.39
CA PRO A 202 3.46 -2.54 -9.02
C PRO A 202 4.44 -1.81 -8.11
N ALA A 203 3.93 -1.28 -6.98
CA ALA A 203 4.79 -0.93 -5.86
C ALA A 203 5.45 -2.21 -5.36
N ARG A 204 6.77 -2.19 -5.26
CA ARG A 204 7.55 -3.37 -4.88
C ARG A 204 8.59 -3.01 -3.85
N MET A 205 8.58 -3.76 -2.75
CA MET A 205 9.56 -3.66 -1.67
C MET A 205 10.28 -4.99 -1.55
N VAL A 206 11.61 -4.99 -1.74
CA VAL A 206 12.43 -6.21 -1.57
C VAL A 206 12.96 -6.23 -0.15
N CYS A 207 12.51 -7.22 0.61
CA CYS A 207 12.92 -7.48 1.99
C CYS A 207 14.20 -8.30 1.98
N ARG A 208 15.23 -7.85 2.68
CA ARG A 208 16.47 -8.64 2.85
C ARG A 208 16.68 -8.88 4.34
N PRO A 209 17.04 -10.10 4.78
CA PRO A 209 17.23 -10.35 6.20
C PRO A 209 18.24 -9.39 6.77
N ALA A 210 18.08 -9.05 8.05
CA ALA A 210 19.03 -8.25 8.79
C ALA A 210 20.41 -8.94 9.03
N ALA A 211 20.72 -10.05 8.36
CA ALA A 211 22.03 -10.65 8.45
C ALA A 211 23.03 -9.67 7.81
N ASP A 212 23.98 -9.18 8.62
CA ASP A 212 24.83 -8.02 8.31
C ASP A 212 24.06 -6.69 8.19
N THR A 213 23.44 -6.24 9.27
CA THR A 213 22.97 -4.86 9.42
C THR A 213 23.91 -4.00 10.27
N ALA A 214 23.97 -2.72 9.94
CA ALA A 214 24.56 -1.69 10.77
C ALA A 214 23.47 -0.72 11.23
N VAL A 215 23.52 -0.35 12.50
CA VAL A 215 22.72 0.72 13.07
C VAL A 215 23.44 2.03 12.79
N VAL A 216 22.79 2.92 12.06
CA VAL A 216 23.21 4.30 11.84
C VAL A 216 22.42 5.20 12.79
N GLU A 217 23.09 5.84 13.72
CA GLU A 217 22.49 6.75 14.69
C GLU A 217 22.85 8.19 14.36
N ASN A 218 21.85 9.06 14.32
CA ASN A 218 22.04 10.49 14.09
C ASN A 218 22.51 11.17 15.37
N LEU A 219 23.70 11.77 15.33
CA LEU A 219 24.24 12.51 16.46
C LEU A 219 23.90 14.01 16.42
N THR A 220 23.14 14.45 15.42
CA THR A 220 22.71 15.84 15.27
C THR A 220 21.29 16.07 15.80
N SER A 221 20.93 17.34 15.98
CA SER A 221 19.58 17.77 16.40
C SER A 221 18.60 17.96 15.24
N ALA A 222 19.04 17.76 13.99
CA ALA A 222 18.21 17.89 12.80
C ALA A 222 18.09 16.53 12.08
N PRO A 223 16.97 16.26 11.40
CA PRO A 223 16.86 15.08 10.55
C PRO A 223 17.85 15.18 9.38
N ILE A 224 18.38 14.04 8.93
CA ILE A 224 19.31 13.93 7.81
C ILE A 224 18.61 13.18 6.68
N GLU A 225 18.44 13.81 5.53
CA GLU A 225 18.01 13.12 4.32
C GLU A 225 19.20 12.38 3.70
N LEU A 226 19.07 11.07 3.58
CA LEU A 226 20.08 10.17 3.01
C LEU A 226 19.63 9.76 1.61
N GLN A 227 20.47 10.03 0.61
CA GLN A 227 20.27 9.53 -0.74
C GLN A 227 21.14 8.29 -0.94
N LEU A 228 20.56 7.11 -0.72
CA LEU A 228 21.24 5.82 -0.77
C LEU A 228 20.89 5.07 -2.07
N PRO A 229 21.63 4.01 -2.44
CA PRO A 229 21.29 3.17 -3.59
C PRO A 229 19.87 2.55 -3.49
N THR A 230 19.38 2.37 -2.28
CA THR A 230 18.03 1.86 -1.98
C THR A 230 16.94 2.94 -2.07
N GLY A 231 17.30 4.20 -2.33
CA GLY A 231 16.38 5.33 -2.40
C GLY A 231 16.65 6.42 -1.37
N ARG A 232 15.70 7.35 -1.24
CA ARG A 232 15.74 8.42 -0.24
C ARG A 232 15.22 7.90 1.10
N LEU A 233 16.04 8.01 2.14
CA LEU A 233 15.67 7.68 3.51
C LEU A 233 15.82 8.91 4.40
N MET A 234 14.93 9.06 5.37
CA MET A 234 15.06 10.09 6.41
C MET A 234 15.63 9.46 7.68
N LEU A 235 16.79 9.91 8.12
CA LEU A 235 17.36 9.55 9.41
C LEU A 235 16.92 10.60 10.45
N PRO A 236 16.02 10.27 11.40
CA PRO A 236 15.44 11.26 12.31
C PRO A 236 16.50 11.94 13.20
N ALA A 237 16.21 13.15 13.67
CA ALA A 237 17.05 13.86 14.66
C ALA A 237 17.21 13.00 15.93
N ARG A 238 18.45 12.78 16.38
CA ARG A 238 18.77 11.85 17.50
C ARG A 238 18.17 10.44 17.34
N GLY A 239 17.80 10.07 16.12
CA GLY A 239 17.18 8.80 15.78
C GLY A 239 18.21 7.76 15.38
N ARG A 240 17.71 6.55 15.12
CA ARG A 240 18.48 5.43 14.60
C ARG A 240 17.79 4.86 13.37
N LEU A 241 18.57 4.34 12.45
CA LEU A 241 18.10 3.63 11.28
C LEU A 241 18.95 2.37 11.10
N VAL A 242 18.28 1.25 10.85
CA VAL A 242 18.95 -0.03 10.60
C VAL A 242 19.11 -0.18 9.11
N LEU A 243 20.34 -0.33 8.64
CA LEU A 243 20.68 -0.49 7.23
C LEU A 243 21.37 -1.83 7.03
N ALA A 244 21.21 -2.43 5.84
CA ALA A 244 22.13 -3.47 5.39
C ALA A 244 23.57 -2.92 5.41
N ARG A 245 24.55 -3.74 5.80
CA ARG A 245 25.95 -3.35 5.97
C ARG A 245 26.58 -2.83 4.69
N ASP A 246 26.21 -3.39 3.55
CA ASP A 246 26.64 -2.90 2.24
C ASP A 246 26.09 -1.49 1.96
N THR A 247 24.85 -1.21 2.35
CA THR A 247 24.28 0.14 2.28
C THR A 247 24.94 1.07 3.29
N ALA A 248 25.27 0.59 4.49
CA ALA A 248 26.02 1.36 5.49
C ALA A 248 27.48 1.62 5.07
N ALA A 249 28.02 0.84 4.14
CA ALA A 249 29.31 1.06 3.51
C ALA A 249 29.27 2.15 2.42
N ASP A 250 28.10 2.75 2.14
CA ASP A 250 27.97 3.85 1.20
C ASP A 250 28.88 5.04 1.57
N ALA A 251 29.54 5.61 0.57
CA ALA A 251 30.53 6.67 0.76
C ALA A 251 29.96 7.92 1.45
N LEU A 252 28.66 8.21 1.26
CA LEU A 252 27.97 9.31 1.95
C LEU A 252 27.88 9.04 3.45
N LEU A 253 27.50 7.82 3.86
CA LEU A 253 27.41 7.44 5.27
C LEU A 253 28.77 7.38 5.94
N GLN A 254 29.79 6.87 5.25
CA GLN A 254 31.17 6.89 5.75
C GLN A 254 31.67 8.32 5.98
N ARG A 255 31.33 9.25 5.07
CA ARG A 255 31.67 10.68 5.21
C ARG A 255 30.96 11.32 6.40
N LEU A 256 29.65 11.07 6.57
CA LEU A 256 28.88 11.56 7.72
C LEU A 256 29.42 11.01 9.04
N ALA A 257 29.85 9.75 9.06
CA ALA A 257 30.46 9.13 10.24
C ALA A 257 31.81 9.76 10.58
N ALA A 258 32.67 10.00 9.57
CA ALA A 258 33.94 10.69 9.75
C ALA A 258 33.78 12.15 10.24
N GLN A 259 32.67 12.81 9.90
CA GLN A 259 32.31 14.14 10.40
C GLN A 259 31.71 14.13 11.81
N GLY A 260 31.47 12.95 12.40
CA GLY A 260 30.78 12.81 13.69
C GLY A 260 29.29 13.15 13.63
N ALA A 261 28.69 13.26 12.44
CA ALA A 261 27.26 13.52 12.27
C ALA A 261 26.43 12.26 12.54
N VAL A 262 26.97 11.09 12.23
CA VAL A 262 26.35 9.79 12.52
C VAL A 262 27.31 8.84 13.22
N ARG A 263 26.77 7.90 13.99
CA ARG A 263 27.51 6.76 14.55
C ARG A 263 27.03 5.48 13.90
N MET A 264 27.96 4.65 13.43
CA MET A 264 27.65 3.33 12.91
C MET A 264 28.10 2.25 13.92
N SER A 265 27.23 1.30 14.20
CA SER A 265 27.55 0.13 15.02
C SER A 265 26.93 -1.12 14.41
N PRO A 266 27.52 -2.31 14.61
CA PRO A 266 26.82 -3.54 14.29
C PRO A 266 25.54 -3.61 15.12
N GLU A 267 24.45 -4.10 14.52
CA GLU A 267 23.23 -4.33 15.27
C GLU A 267 23.50 -5.37 16.38
N ARG A 268 23.44 -4.93 17.64
CA ARG A 268 23.56 -5.85 18.77
C ARG A 268 22.22 -6.56 18.90
N ASN A 269 22.19 -7.85 18.60
CA ASN A 269 21.07 -8.72 18.93
C ASN A 269 20.94 -8.79 20.47
N THR A 270 20.18 -7.87 21.05
CA THR A 270 19.76 -7.89 22.46
C THR A 270 18.44 -8.61 22.62
#